data_AF-A0A944ADV4-F1
#
_entry.id   AF-A0A944ADV4-F1
#
_cell.length_a   1.000
_cell.length_b   1.000
_cell.length_c   1.000
_cell.angle_alpha   90.00
_cell.angle_beta   90.00
_cell.angle_gamma   90.00
#
_symmetry.space_group_name_H-M   'P 1'
#
loop_
_entity.id
_entity.type
_entity.pdbx_description
1 polymer ?
#
loop_
_entity_poly.entity_id
_entity_poly.type
_entity_poly.pdbx_seq_one_letter_code
_entity_poly.pdbx_strand_id
1 'polypeptide(L)' 'MEDFNYQNAVEELEKLAAEVEDPSTGLDDIDKYVKRSGELVNACRTYLRKVRDKVDNSFGQ' A
#
# COMPACT_ATOMS: atom_id res chain seq x y z
N MET A 1 -6.41 16.27 -7.79
CA MET A 1 -6.54 15.00 -7.03
C MET A 1 -5.13 14.68 -6.63
N GLU A 2 -4.81 14.70 -5.35
CA GLU A 2 -3.47 14.31 -4.90
C GLU A 2 -3.25 12.88 -5.37
N ASP A 3 -2.41 12.73 -6.40
CA ASP A 3 -2.11 11.47 -7.06
C ASP A 3 -1.59 10.51 -6.00
N PHE A 4 -2.47 9.60 -5.56
CA PHE A 4 -2.04 8.48 -4.75
C PHE A 4 -0.96 7.75 -5.56
N ASN A 5 0.29 7.95 -5.14
CA ASN A 5 1.41 7.43 -5.88
C ASN A 5 1.61 5.98 -5.46
N TYR A 6 1.02 5.08 -6.25
CA TYR A 6 1.12 3.64 -6.05
C TYR A 6 2.59 3.19 -5.89
N GLN A 7 3.51 3.83 -6.62
CA GLN A 7 4.93 3.52 -6.56
C GLN A 7 5.52 3.85 -5.18
N ASN A 8 5.25 5.04 -4.64
CA ASN A 8 5.66 5.40 -3.27
C ASN A 8 5.06 4.46 -2.23
N ALA A 9 3.79 4.06 -2.40
CA ALA A 9 3.13 3.15 -1.45
C ALA A 9 3.76 1.75 -1.46
N VAL A 10 4.21 1.27 -2.64
CA VAL A 10 4.94 0.00 -2.77
C VAL A 10 6.34 0.12 -2.17
N GLU A 11 7.08 1.20 -2.45
CA GLU A 11 8.40 1.43 -1.84
C GLU A 11 8.33 1.51 -0.31
N GLU A 12 7.26 2.11 0.24
CA GLU A 12 7.04 2.17 1.69
C GLU A 12 6.72 0.78 2.26
N LEU A 13 5.95 -0.05 1.54
CA LEU A 13 5.71 -1.45 1.91
C LEU A 13 6.98 -2.30 1.90
N GLU A 14 7.85 -2.13 0.90
CA GLU A 14 9.14 -2.86 0.82
C GLU A 14 10.07 -2.48 1.98
N LYS A 15 10.10 -1.19 2.37
CA LYS A 15 10.84 -0.74 3.55
C LYS A 15 10.28 -1.34 4.83
N LEU A 16 8.96 -1.34 5.00
CA LEU A 16 8.32 -1.93 6.17
C LEU A 16 8.58 -3.45 6.25
N ALA A 17 8.60 -4.15 5.11
CA ALA A 17 8.95 -5.57 5.07
C ALA A 17 10.41 -5.79 5.51
N ALA A 18 11.35 -5.01 4.99
CA ALA A 18 12.76 -5.08 5.40
C ALA A 18 12.96 -4.82 6.90
N GLU A 19 12.25 -3.84 7.46
CA GLU A 19 12.30 -3.56 8.90
C GLU A 19 11.69 -4.70 9.73
N VAL A 20 10.60 -5.34 9.28
CA VAL A 20 9.99 -6.47 9.99
C VAL A 20 10.85 -7.74 9.90
N GLU A 21 11.57 -7.93 8.79
CA GLU A 21 12.50 -9.04 8.61
C GLU A 21 13.81 -8.86 9.39
N ASP A 22 14.12 -7.64 9.84
CA ASP A 22 15.28 -7.37 10.68
C ASP A 22 15.07 -7.92 12.11
N PRO A 23 15.89 -8.87 12.57
CA PRO A 23 15.76 -9.46 13.91
C PRO A 23 16.11 -8.50 15.05
N SER A 24 16.65 -7.32 14.74
CA SER A 24 16.91 -6.22 15.68
C SER A 24 15.68 -5.36 15.93
N THR A 25 14.64 -5.52 15.10
CA THR A 25 13.37 -4.81 15.27
C THR A 25 12.64 -5.33 16.50
N GLY A 26 12.32 -4.41 17.42
CA GLY A 26 11.58 -4.74 18.63
C GLY A 26 10.20 -5.31 18.29
N LEU A 27 9.79 -6.39 18.96
CA LEU A 27 8.47 -7.01 18.81
C LEU A 27 7.31 -5.99 18.93
N ASP A 28 7.50 -4.94 19.74
CA ASP A 28 6.54 -3.83 19.91
C ASP A 28 6.39 -2.94 18.65
N ASP A 29 7.42 -2.85 17.81
CA ASP A 29 7.39 -2.06 16.57
C ASP A 29 6.84 -2.86 15.39
N ILE A 30 6.87 -4.20 15.46
CA ILE A 30 6.25 -5.08 14.45
C ILE A 30 4.75 -4.81 14.32
N ASP A 31 4.01 -4.62 15.42
CA ASP A 31 2.56 -4.29 15.36
C ASP A 31 2.31 -2.99 14.57
N LYS A 32 3.18 -1.98 14.76
CA LYS A 32 3.10 -0.70 14.04
C LYS A 32 3.38 -0.88 12.56
N TYR A 33 4.41 -1.65 12.21
CA TYR A 33 4.77 -1.93 10.82
C TYR A 33 3.70 -2.73 10.09
N VAL A 34 3.11 -3.72 10.75
CA VAL A 34 2.00 -4.52 10.21
C VAL A 34 0.74 -3.66 10.02
N LYS A 35 0.39 -2.81 10.99
CA LYS A 35 -0.73 -1.85 10.83
C LYS A 35 -0.53 -0.93 9.65
N ARG A 36 0.64 -0.28 9.56
CA ARG A 36 0.98 0.65 8.48
C ARG A 36 0.94 -0.04 7.11
N SER A 37 1.46 -1.25 7.04
CA SER A 37 1.40 -2.08 5.84
C SER A 37 -0.05 -2.38 5.43
N GLY A 38 -0.92 -2.70 6.39
CA GLY A 38 -2.35 -2.89 6.15
C GLY A 38 -3.04 -1.65 5.57
N GLU A 39 -2.72 -0.46 6.06
CA GLU A 39 -3.24 0.81 5.53
C GLU A 39 -2.79 1.07 4.10
N LEU A 40 -1.50 0.87 3.81
CA LEU A 40 -0.92 1.04 2.47
C LEU A 40 -1.56 0.06 1.47
N VAL A 41 -1.71 -1.21 1.83
CA VAL A 41 -2.37 -2.22 0.99
C VAL A 41 -3.82 -1.84 0.70
N ASN A 42 -4.54 -1.32 1.69
CA ASN A 42 -5.94 -0.90 1.51
C ASN A 42 -6.04 0.32 0.58
N ALA A 43 -5.11 1.26 0.70
CA ALA A 43 -5.02 2.41 -0.19
C ALA A 43 -4.69 1.98 -1.63
N CYS A 44 -3.72 1.09 -1.82
CA CYS A 44 -3.40 0.48 -3.12
C CYS A 44 -4.61 -0.23 -3.74
N ARG A 45 -5.34 -1.03 -2.97
CA ARG A 45 -6.57 -1.70 -3.43
C ARG A 45 -7.65 -0.70 -3.85
N THR A 46 -7.81 0.37 -3.09
CA THR A 46 -8.78 1.44 -3.40
C THR A 46 -8.41 2.16 -4.69
N TYR A 47 -7.12 2.44 -4.87
CA TYR A 47 -6.61 3.04 -6.11
C TYR A 47 -6.85 2.14 -7.32
N LEU A 48 -6.48 0.86 -7.24
CA LEU A 48 -6.72 -0.11 -8.31
C LEU A 48 -8.20 -0.25 -8.64
N ARG A 49 -9.09 -0.22 -7.65
CA ARG A 49 -10.55 -0.19 -7.88
C ARG A 49 -10.99 1.05 -8.63
N LYS A 50 -10.49 2.24 -8.28
CA LYS A 50 -10.79 3.49 -8.99
C LYS A 50 -10.26 3.47 -10.42
N VAL A 51 -9.07 2.94 -10.64
CA VAL A 51 -8.49 2.77 -11.99
C VAL A 51 -9.34 1.80 -12.80
N ARG A 52 -9.73 0.65 -12.23
CA ARG A 52 -10.63 -0.31 -12.87
C ARG A 52 -11.98 0.31 -13.22
N ASP A 53 -12.58 1.07 -12.31
CA ASP A 53 -13.86 1.74 -12.53
C ASP A 53 -13.78 2.77 -13.67
N LYS A 54 -12.71 3.57 -13.70
CA LYS A 54 -12.43 4.49 -14.82
C LYS A 54 -12.28 3.75 -16.15
N VAL A 55 -11.53 2.64 -16.14
CA VAL A 55 -11.30 1.81 -17.33
C VAL A 55 -12.62 1.19 -17.81
N ASP A 56 -13.37 0.54 -16.93
CA ASP A 56 -14.66 -0.10 -17.23
C ASP A 56 -15.66 0.90 -17.83
N ASN A 57 -15.75 2.10 -17.24
CA ASN A 57 -16.60 3.19 -17.73
C ASN A 57 -16.09 3.79 -19.07
N SER A 58 -14.82 3.59 -19.42
CA SER A 58 -14.24 4.03 -20.70
C SER A 58 -14.41 3.00 -21.83
N PHE A 59 -14.64 1.72 -21.52
CA PHE A 59 -14.82 0.64 -22.50
C PHE A 59 -16.29 0.24 -22.73
N GLY A 60 -17.24 0.88 -22.03
CA GLY A 60 -18.69 0.60 -22.12
C GLY A 60 -19.49 1.45 -23.12
N GLN A 61 -18.91 1.82 -24.28
CA GLN A 61 -19.65 2.45 -25.40
C GLN A 61 -19.81 1.49 -26.57
#